data_AF-A0A2P8QYC1-F1
#
_entry.id   AF-A0A2P8QYC1-F1
#
_cell.length_a   1.000
_cell.length_b   1.000
_cell.length_c   1.000
_cell.angle_alpha   90.00
_cell.angle_beta   90.00
_cell.angle_gamma   90.00
#
_symmetry.space_group_name_H-M   'P 1'
#
loop_
_entity.id
_entity.type
_entity.pdbx_description
1 polymer ?
#
loop_
_entity_poly.entity_id
_entity_poly.type
_entity_poly.pdbx_seq_one_letter_code
_entity_poly.pdbx_strand_id
1 'polypeptide(L)' 'MTYEERLKQEKAYKEYEKHLADQFEHSEDGEFKISNEESKEWEYLNKTNQSLDIADEDEPNTNS' A
#
# COMPACT_ATOMS: atom_id res chain seq x y z
N MET A 1 5.41 16.29 -5.40
CA MET A 1 5.88 15.31 -6.40
C MET A 1 5.97 16.00 -7.77
N THR A 2 7.14 15.97 -8.39
CA THR A 2 7.41 16.54 -9.71
C THR A 2 6.88 15.63 -10.83
N TYR A 3 6.85 16.15 -12.07
CA TYR A 3 6.44 15.35 -13.24
C TYR A 3 7.35 14.15 -13.48
N GLU A 4 8.67 14.33 -13.32
CA GLU A 4 9.64 13.24 -13.47
C GLU A 4 9.50 12.18 -12.37
N GLU A 5 9.23 12.60 -11.13
CA GLU A 5 8.95 11.69 -10.02
C GLU A 5 7.69 10.87 -10.28
N ARG A 6 6.62 11.50 -10.79
CA ARG A 6 5.37 10.82 -11.15
C ARG A 6 5.60 9.79 -12.25
N LEU A 7 6.36 10.13 -13.30
CA LEU A 7 6.69 9.19 -14.37
C LEU A 7 7.51 8.00 -13.89
N LYS A 8 8.47 8.21 -12.97
CA LYS A 8 9.24 7.12 -12.35
C LYS A 8 8.34 6.22 -11.52
N GLN A 9 7.44 6.82 -10.74
CA GLN A 9 6.48 6.08 -9.93
C GLN A 9 5.54 5.24 -10.79
N GLU A 10 5.01 5.80 -11.89
CA GLU A 10 4.12 5.07 -12.80
C GLU A 10 4.82 3.89 -13.48
N LYS A 11 6.10 4.04 -13.84
CA LYS A 11 6.91 2.93 -14.38
C LYS A 11 7.11 1.83 -13.34
N ALA A 12 7.46 2.20 -12.11
CA ALA A 12 7.64 1.25 -11.01
C ALA A 12 6.35 0.46 -10.73
N TYR A 13 5.19 1.12 -10.74
CA TYR A 13 3.91 0.43 -10.59
C TYR A 13 3.64 -0.57 -11.72
N LYS A 14 3.85 -0.17 -12.97
CA LYS A 14 3.66 -1.06 -14.13
C LYS A 14 4.60 -2.27 -14.12
N GLU A 15 5.82 -2.11 -13.63
CA GLU A 15 6.77 -3.22 -13.47
C GLU A 15 6.33 -4.16 -12.35
N TYR A 16 5.86 -3.61 -11.24
CA TYR A 16 5.34 -4.39 -10.12
C TYR A 16 4.08 -5.18 -10.48
N GLU A 17 3.14 -4.58 -11.22
CA GLU A 17 1.95 -5.28 -11.73
C GLU A 17 2.31 -6.48 -12.61
N LYS A 18 3.31 -6.33 -13.50
CA LYS A 18 3.80 -7.44 -14.31
C LYS A 18 4.42 -8.54 -13.46
N HIS A 19 5.19 -8.16 -12.44
CA HIS A 19 5.79 -9.11 -11.52
C HIS A 19 4.74 -9.92 -10.76
N LEU A 20 3.68 -9.25 -10.28
CA LEU A 20 2.56 -9.93 -9.63
C LEU A 20 1.82 -10.86 -10.59
N ALA A 21 1.57 -10.43 -11.84
CA ALA A 21 0.92 -11.27 -12.84
C ALA A 21 1.75 -12.53 -13.17
N ASP A 22 3.06 -12.38 -13.28
CA ASP A 22 4.00 -13.50 -13.51
C ASP A 22 4.02 -14.48 -12.32
N GLN A 23 4.07 -13.97 -11.09
CA GLN A 23 3.97 -14.78 -9.88
C GLN A 23 2.63 -15.54 -9.80
N PHE A 24 1.53 -14.90 -10.22
CA PHE A 24 0.23 -15.52 -10.25
C PHE A 24 0.14 -16.63 -11.30
N GLU A 25 0.61 -16.39 -12.52
CA GLU A 25 0.62 -17.37 -13.61
C GLU A 25 1.44 -18.62 -13.25
N HIS A 26 2.53 -18.44 -12.50
CA HIS A 26 3.39 -19.53 -12.04
C HIS A 26 2.96 -20.15 -10.69
N SER A 27 1.89 -19.65 -10.06
CA SER A 27 1.36 -20.23 -8.82
C SER A 27 0.51 -21.47 -9.13
N GLU A 28 0.76 -22.57 -8.42
CA GLU A 28 0.03 -23.84 -8.64
C GLU A 28 -1.44 -23.77 -8.21
N ASP A 29 -1.76 -22.90 -7.25
CA ASP A 29 -3.07 -22.72 -6.63
C ASP A 29 -3.79 -21.44 -7.10
N GLY A 30 -3.15 -20.59 -7.90
CA GLY A 30 -3.71 -19.28 -8.26
C GLY A 30 -3.82 -18.36 -7.04
N GLU A 31 -3.04 -18.59 -5.98
CA GLU A 31 -3.06 -17.79 -4.77
C GLU A 31 -1.70 -17.15 -4.52
N PHE A 32 -1.72 -15.87 -4.14
CA PHE A 32 -0.52 -15.19 -3.67
C PHE A 32 -0.18 -15.64 -2.25
N LYS A 33 0.93 -16.36 -2.11
CA LYS A 33 1.47 -16.70 -0.79
C LYS A 33 2.23 -15.50 -0.25
N ILE A 34 1.53 -14.68 0.52
CA ILE A 34 2.15 -13.62 1.32
C ILE A 34 2.93 -14.31 2.44
N SER A 35 4.24 -14.07 2.50
CA SER A 35 5.07 -14.57 3.59
C SER A 35 4.65 -13.93 4.92
N ASN A 36 4.98 -14.59 6.03
CA ASN A 36 4.68 -14.07 7.37
C ASN A 36 5.44 -12.76 7.69
N GLU A 37 6.50 -12.47 6.93
CA GLU A 37 7.25 -11.22 7.02
C GLU A 37 6.55 -10.10 6.24
N GLU A 38 6.17 -10.35 4.98
CA GLU A 38 5.37 -9.42 4.17
C GLU A 38 4.02 -9.09 4.85
N SER A 39 3.38 -10.07 5.49
CA SER A 39 2.12 -9.85 6.23
C SER A 39 2.29 -8.85 7.38
N LYS A 40 3.44 -8.85 8.07
CA LYS A 40 3.73 -7.90 9.16
C LYS A 40 4.03 -6.51 8.64
N GLU A 41 4.70 -6.42 7.51
CA GLU A 41 4.94 -5.14 6.82
C GLU A 41 3.60 -4.52 6.38
N TRP A 42 2.69 -5.32 5.83
CA TRP A 42 1.33 -4.89 5.48
C TRP A 42 0.53 -4.42 6.70
N GLU A 43 0.55 -5.16 7.81
CA GLU A 43 -0.10 -4.73 9.05
C GLU A 43 0.47 -3.42 9.60
N TYR A 44 1.79 -3.27 9.55
CA TYR A 44 2.46 -2.05 9.99
C TYR A 44 2.06 -0.86 9.10
N LEU A 45 2.13 -1.01 7.78
CA LEU A 45 1.73 0.03 6.83
C LEU A 45 0.25 0.40 6.98
N ASN A 46 -0.64 -0.56 7.17
CA ASN A 46 -2.06 -0.29 7.37
C ASN A 46 -2.32 0.52 8.66
N LYS A 47 -1.67 0.16 9.77
CA LYS A 47 -1.77 0.90 11.04
C LYS A 47 -1.17 2.31 10.93
N THR A 48 -0.04 2.46 10.23
CA THR A 48 0.60 3.76 10.02
C THR A 48 -0.24 4.69 9.14
N ASN A 49 -0.89 4.16 8.09
CA ASN A 49 -1.77 4.94 7.22
C ASN A 49 -3.12 5.25 7.89
N GLN A 50 -3.70 4.33 8.67
CA GLN A 50 -4.87 4.63 9.51
C GLN A 50 -4.57 5.68 10.58
N SER A 51 -3.33 5.74 11.07
CA SER A 51 -2.92 6.77 12.03
C SER A 51 -2.75 8.15 11.38
N LEU A 52 -2.62 8.24 10.05
CA LEU A 52 -2.57 9.50 9.30
C LEU A 52 -3.97 10.09 9.04
N ASP A 53 -5.01 9.26 8.95
CA ASP A 53 -6.41 9.71 8.78
C ASP A 53 -7.07 10.19 10.10
N ILE A 54 -6.40 10.05 11.26
CA ILE A 54 -6.93 10.49 12.57
C ILE A 54 -6.30 11.84 13.02
N ALA A 55 -5.60 12.55 12.13
CA ALA A 55 -4.90 13.79 12.50
C ALA A 55 -5.67 15.10 12.24
N ASP A 56 -6.89 15.06 11.69
CA ASP A 56 -7.63 16.29 11.29
C ASP A 56 -9.14 16.30 11.67
N GLU A 57 -9.53 15.72 12.81
CA GLU A 57 -10.85 16.03 13.43
C GLU A 57 -10.73 16.21 14.96
N ASP A 58 -9.83 17.09 15.40
CA ASP A 58 -9.90 17.71 16.73
C ASP A 58 -10.37 19.18 16.57
N GLU A 59 -11.60 19.38 16.05
CA GLU A 59 -12.34 20.61 16.38
C GLU A 59 -12.93 20.43 17.79
N PRO A 60 -12.54 21.23 18.79
CA PRO A 60 -13.18 21.15 20.08
C PRO A 60 -14.63 21.64 19.93
N ASN A 61 -15.59 20.72 20.08
CA ASN A 61 -16.98 21.08 20.28
C ASN A 61 -17.13 21.79 21.64
N THR A 62 -16.80 23.07 21.68
CA THR A 62 -17.26 23.99 22.71
C THR A 62 -18.53 24.66 22.19
N ASN A 63 -19.68 24.27 22.74
CA ASN A 63 -20.68 25.19 23.27
C ASN A 63 -21.67 24.39 24.14
N SER A 64 -21.44 24.47 25.45
CA SER A 64 -22.48 24.32 26.49
C SER A 64 -23.33 25.59 26.57
#